data_AF-A0A527HRX5-F1
#
_entry.id   AF-A0A527HRX5-F1
#
_cell.length_a   1.000
_cell.length_b   1.000
_cell.length_c   1.000
_cell.angle_alpha   90.00
_cell.angle_beta   90.00
_cell.angle_gamma   90.00
#
_symmetry.space_group_name_H-M   'P 1'
#
loop_
_entity.id
_entity.type
_entity.pdbx_description
1 polymer ?
#
loop_
_entity_poly.entity_id
_entity_poly.type
_entity_poly.pdbx_seq_one_letter_code
_entity_poly.pdbx_strand_id
1 'polypeptide(L)'
;VSALVGKVDIRQLENFSQSDPDAYSYSGGLNRTTQGLLEFVEMFKAPIKVLHPLLTATQEGSYNGTENFGAFPYQGIIVAHSNESEWLQFKNNKNNEAFLDRILVVKVPYCLRITEERRIYEKLLRESELAASPCAPEVLDILSRFTVSTRLAEHDNSPLYTKMRAYDGENLKEVDPKAKSVQEYRDAAGVDEGMAGVSTRFAFKILSQTFNYDTEEVAADPVHLMYILEEAIKREQFPKETEAAYLEFIKSELAARYAEFIGHEIQKAYLESYSEYGQNLFDRYIAYADAWIEDQDYKDPDTGQILNREVLDNELSQVEKPAGIANPKDFRNEVVKFT
;
A
#
# COMPACT_ATOMS: atom_id res chain seq x y z
N VAL A 1 9.82 -32.51 21.18
CA VAL A 1 11.16 -33.10 20.95
C VAL A 1 11.12 -34.08 19.79
N SER A 2 10.28 -35.12 19.82
CA SER A 2 10.21 -36.14 18.74
C SER A 2 9.91 -35.58 17.34
N ALA A 3 9.19 -34.47 17.24
CA ALA A 3 8.95 -33.78 15.97
C ALA A 3 10.24 -33.26 15.31
N LEU A 4 11.32 -33.03 16.07
CA LEU A 4 12.62 -32.59 15.55
C LEU A 4 13.58 -33.75 15.34
N VAL A 5 13.66 -34.66 16.31
CA VAL A 5 14.73 -35.68 16.37
C VAL A 5 14.29 -37.08 15.95
N GLY A 6 12.99 -37.28 15.72
CA GLY A 6 12.39 -38.60 15.46
C GLY A 6 11.95 -39.30 16.73
N LYS A 7 11.53 -40.57 16.61
CA LYS A 7 11.17 -41.42 17.74
C LYS A 7 11.31 -42.89 17.37
N VAL A 8 11.36 -43.77 18.36
CA VAL A 8 11.27 -45.22 18.12
C VAL A 8 9.89 -45.59 17.56
N ASP A 9 9.87 -46.45 16.54
CA ASP A 9 8.65 -47.05 16.00
C ASP A 9 8.29 -48.30 16.80
N ILE A 10 7.20 -48.20 17.57
CA ILE A 10 6.70 -49.28 18.42
C ILE A 10 6.41 -50.56 17.61
N ARG A 11 6.05 -50.42 16.33
CA ARG A 11 5.76 -51.57 15.45
C ARG A 11 7.01 -52.39 15.11
N GLN A 12 8.18 -51.75 15.09
CA GLN A 12 9.45 -52.41 14.78
C GLN A 12 10.05 -53.12 15.99
N LEU A 13 9.57 -52.83 17.21
CA LEU A 13 10.08 -53.42 18.45
C LEU A 13 9.79 -54.92 18.60
N GLU A 14 8.88 -55.48 17.80
CA GLU A 14 8.66 -56.93 17.73
C GLU A 14 9.82 -57.65 17.02
N ASN A 15 10.47 -56.96 16.07
CA ASN A 15 11.53 -57.54 15.23
C ASN A 15 12.94 -57.06 15.64
N PHE A 16 13.03 -55.88 16.24
CA PHE A 16 14.29 -55.19 16.52
C PHE A 16 14.35 -54.68 17.96
N SER A 17 15.56 -54.59 18.52
CA SER A 17 15.74 -54.01 19.87
C SER A 17 15.44 -52.51 19.88
N GLN A 18 15.11 -51.94 21.05
CA GLN A 18 14.87 -50.49 21.16
C GLN A 18 16.09 -49.63 20.76
N SER A 19 17.31 -50.16 20.92
CA SER A 19 18.56 -49.52 20.51
C SER A 19 18.95 -49.77 19.05
N ASP A 20 18.14 -50.53 18.31
CA ASP A 20 18.41 -50.87 16.91
C ASP A 20 18.04 -49.69 15.99
N PRO A 21 18.93 -49.22 15.11
CA PRO A 21 18.62 -48.17 14.14
C PRO A 21 17.39 -48.47 13.28
N ASP A 22 17.15 -49.74 12.96
CA ASP A 22 15.98 -50.15 12.15
C ASP A 22 14.66 -50.02 12.92
N ALA A 23 14.71 -49.93 14.25
CA ALA A 23 13.56 -49.60 15.08
C ALA A 23 13.29 -48.08 15.20
N TYR A 24 14.16 -47.23 14.64
CA TYR A 24 14.05 -45.77 14.78
C TYR A 24 13.32 -45.12 13.59
N SER A 25 12.29 -44.33 13.90
CA SER A 25 11.61 -43.49 12.90
C SER A 25 12.32 -42.15 12.75
N TYR A 26 13.08 -42.04 11.67
CA TYR A 26 13.79 -40.83 11.22
C TYR A 26 12.84 -39.78 10.59
N SER A 27 11.70 -39.55 11.21
CA SER A 27 10.65 -38.65 10.71
C SER A 27 10.74 -37.22 11.24
N GLY A 28 11.70 -36.93 12.13
CA GLY A 28 11.89 -35.61 12.72
C GLY A 28 12.44 -34.58 11.74
N GLY A 29 12.17 -33.30 12.00
CA GLY A 29 12.64 -32.18 11.19
C GLY A 29 14.14 -32.20 10.92
N LEU A 30 14.98 -32.41 11.94
CA LEU A 30 16.43 -32.50 11.78
C LEU A 30 16.85 -33.74 10.97
N ASN A 31 16.14 -34.87 11.15
CA ASN A 31 16.42 -36.08 10.38
C ASN A 31 16.19 -35.84 8.87
N ARG A 32 15.07 -35.20 8.52
CA ARG A 32 14.63 -35.02 7.12
C ARG A 32 15.32 -33.87 6.41
N THR A 33 15.87 -32.91 7.16
CA THR A 33 16.46 -31.67 6.61
C THR A 33 17.98 -31.64 6.71
N THR A 34 18.60 -32.76 7.05
CA THR A 34 20.05 -32.90 6.91
C THR A 34 20.43 -32.71 5.43
N GLN A 35 21.46 -31.89 5.22
CA GLN A 35 21.90 -31.30 3.94
C GLN A 35 20.88 -30.39 3.25
N GLY A 36 19.92 -29.85 4.02
CA GLY A 36 18.87 -28.98 3.50
C GLY A 36 18.53 -27.81 4.43
N LEU A 37 17.28 -27.37 4.33
CA LEU A 37 16.70 -26.26 5.07
C LEU A 37 15.61 -26.76 6.02
N LEU A 38 15.73 -26.43 7.31
CA LEU A 38 14.66 -26.62 8.29
C LEU A 38 13.97 -25.29 8.54
N GLU A 39 12.69 -25.19 8.17
CA GLU A 39 11.83 -24.07 8.57
C GLU A 39 11.19 -24.37 9.93
N PHE A 40 11.31 -23.44 10.87
CA PHE A 40 10.70 -23.52 12.20
C PHE A 40 9.80 -22.31 12.45
N VAL A 41 8.50 -22.50 12.24
CA VAL A 41 7.48 -21.48 12.49
C VAL A 41 7.20 -21.36 14.00
N GLU A 42 7.21 -20.13 14.51
CA GLU A 42 6.96 -19.79 15.93
C GLU A 42 7.90 -20.48 16.93
N MET A 43 9.18 -20.62 16.57
CA MET A 43 10.20 -21.33 17.37
C MET A 43 10.24 -20.91 18.85
N PHE A 44 10.09 -19.61 19.15
CA PHE A 44 10.19 -19.10 20.51
C PHE A 44 9.03 -19.45 21.43
N LYS A 45 7.89 -19.91 20.88
CA LYS A 45 6.78 -20.47 21.67
C LYS A 45 7.05 -21.90 22.12
N ALA A 46 7.99 -22.60 21.47
CA ALA A 46 8.30 -23.96 21.82
C ALA A 46 8.99 -24.02 23.20
N PRO A 47 8.69 -25.05 24.03
CA PRO A 47 9.39 -25.23 25.29
C PRO A 47 10.90 -25.36 25.06
N ILE A 48 11.72 -24.77 25.93
CA ILE A 48 13.20 -24.77 25.82
C ILE A 48 13.77 -26.17 25.58
N LYS A 49 13.20 -27.19 26.23
CA LYS A 49 13.60 -28.60 26.06
C LYS A 49 13.50 -29.10 24.61
N VAL A 50 12.55 -28.56 23.85
CA VAL A 50 12.36 -28.87 22.43
C VAL A 50 13.46 -28.21 21.59
N LEU A 51 14.02 -27.10 22.03
CA LEU A 51 15.04 -26.35 21.29
C LEU A 51 16.47 -26.88 21.53
N HIS A 52 16.72 -27.62 22.61
CA HIS A 52 18.07 -28.15 22.90
C HIS A 52 18.71 -28.94 21.75
N PRO A 53 18.02 -29.82 21.03
CA PRO A 53 18.60 -30.48 19.86
C PRO A 53 19.07 -29.52 18.75
N LEU A 54 18.48 -28.32 18.65
CA LEU A 54 18.92 -27.31 17.69
C LEU A 54 20.27 -26.69 18.11
N LEU A 55 20.51 -26.54 19.42
CA LEU A 55 21.80 -26.03 19.92
C LEU A 55 22.93 -26.99 19.58
N THR A 56 22.75 -28.27 19.88
CA THR A 56 23.77 -29.28 19.59
C THR A 56 23.95 -29.41 18.08
N ALA A 57 22.85 -29.39 17.30
CA ALA A 57 22.92 -29.49 15.84
C ALA A 57 23.69 -28.33 15.21
N THR A 58 23.50 -27.09 15.71
CA THR A 58 24.18 -25.90 15.19
C THR A 58 25.61 -25.74 15.69
N GLN A 59 25.93 -26.22 16.90
CA GLN A 59 27.25 -26.07 17.50
C GLN A 59 28.19 -27.24 17.18
N GLU A 60 27.70 -28.47 17.32
CA GLU A 60 28.51 -29.70 17.25
C GLU A 60 28.35 -30.40 15.90
N GLY A 61 27.40 -29.95 15.06
CA GLY A 61 27.03 -30.67 13.83
C GLY A 61 26.39 -32.02 14.12
N SER A 62 25.79 -32.20 15.32
CA SER A 62 25.10 -33.43 15.69
C SER A 62 24.00 -33.21 16.73
N TYR A 63 23.06 -34.14 16.84
CA TYR A 63 21.99 -34.08 17.85
C TYR A 63 21.62 -35.46 18.37
N ASN A 64 21.11 -35.50 19.60
CA ASN A 64 20.67 -36.74 20.22
C ASN A 64 19.21 -37.06 19.88
N GLY A 65 18.92 -38.35 19.67
CA GLY A 65 17.57 -38.87 19.49
C GLY A 65 16.74 -38.87 20.78
N THR A 66 15.53 -39.45 20.74
CA THR A 66 14.66 -39.56 21.94
C THR A 66 15.07 -40.63 22.93
N GLU A 67 15.95 -41.55 22.55
CA GLU A 67 16.43 -42.68 23.38
C GLU A 67 17.95 -42.71 23.39
N ASN A 68 18.57 -43.71 24.03
CA ASN A 68 20.03 -43.94 24.05
C ASN A 68 20.60 -44.37 22.68
N PHE A 69 20.24 -43.65 21.62
CA PHE A 69 20.97 -43.69 20.35
C PHE A 69 22.17 -42.75 20.42
N GLY A 70 23.23 -43.10 19.68
CA GLY A 70 24.35 -42.19 19.45
C GLY A 70 23.88 -40.91 18.78
N ALA A 71 24.71 -39.86 18.86
CA ALA A 71 24.43 -38.60 18.20
C ALA A 71 24.30 -38.78 16.68
N PHE A 72 23.23 -38.23 16.10
CA PHE A 72 23.03 -38.19 14.66
C PHE A 72 23.75 -36.97 14.08
N PRO A 73 24.51 -37.12 12.99
CA PRO A 73 25.13 -35.98 12.32
C PRO A 73 24.04 -35.07 11.72
N TYR A 74 24.26 -33.77 11.79
CA TYR A 74 23.42 -32.76 11.14
C TYR A 74 24.29 -31.74 10.44
N GLN A 75 23.93 -31.46 9.18
CA GLN A 75 24.55 -30.43 8.37
C GLN A 75 23.43 -29.72 7.64
N GLY A 76 23.00 -28.53 8.03
CA GLY A 76 21.87 -27.87 7.40
C GLY A 76 21.71 -26.44 7.86
N ILE A 77 20.78 -25.73 7.25
CA ILE A 77 20.42 -24.36 7.64
C ILE A 77 19.07 -24.42 8.35
N ILE A 78 18.98 -23.79 9.53
CA ILE A 78 17.74 -23.66 10.28
C ILE A 78 17.27 -22.22 10.15
N VAL A 79 16.06 -22.02 9.64
CA VAL A 79 15.42 -20.71 9.51
C VAL A 79 14.19 -20.70 10.41
N ALA A 80 14.16 -19.76 11.36
CA ALA A 80 13.07 -19.62 12.31
C ALA A 80 12.31 -18.32 12.10
N HIS A 81 10.98 -18.41 12.06
CA HIS A 81 10.10 -17.27 11.84
C HIS A 81 9.33 -17.01 13.13
N SER A 82 9.34 -15.78 13.62
CA SER A 82 8.61 -15.42 14.84
C SER A 82 8.26 -13.94 14.87
N ASN A 83 7.25 -13.60 15.67
CA ASN A 83 6.88 -12.22 15.95
C ASN A 83 7.92 -11.55 16.85
N GLU A 84 8.03 -10.23 16.76
CA GLU A 84 8.98 -9.45 17.57
C GLU A 84 8.68 -9.55 19.07
N SER A 85 7.41 -9.59 19.48
CA SER A 85 7.01 -9.74 20.89
C SER A 85 7.56 -11.03 21.51
N GLU A 86 7.48 -12.14 20.78
CA GLU A 86 8.00 -13.45 21.20
C GLU A 86 9.53 -13.42 21.29
N TRP A 87 10.20 -12.78 20.32
CA TRP A 87 11.64 -12.58 20.35
C TRP A 87 12.08 -11.77 21.57
N LEU A 88 11.40 -10.66 21.87
CA LEU A 88 11.70 -9.82 23.03
C LEU A 88 11.51 -10.58 24.34
N GLN A 89 10.42 -11.33 24.48
CA GLN A 89 10.19 -12.20 25.64
C GLN A 89 11.28 -13.28 25.76
N PHE A 90 11.65 -13.90 24.64
CA PHE A 90 12.68 -14.93 24.60
C PHE A 90 14.07 -14.37 24.99
N LYS A 91 14.43 -13.20 24.47
CA LYS A 91 15.69 -12.48 24.75
C LYS A 91 15.80 -12.01 26.19
N ASN A 92 14.70 -11.56 26.80
CA ASN A 92 14.69 -11.07 28.17
C ASN A 92 14.81 -12.19 29.22
N ASN A 93 14.64 -13.45 28.82
CA ASN A 93 14.75 -14.59 29.71
C ASN A 93 16.19 -15.10 29.80
N LYS A 94 16.83 -14.92 30.97
CA LYS A 94 18.21 -15.36 31.22
C LYS A 94 18.46 -16.85 31.00
N ASN A 95 17.45 -17.70 31.14
CA ASN A 95 17.58 -19.13 30.88
C ASN A 95 17.86 -19.45 29.40
N ASN A 96 17.59 -18.50 28.50
CA ASN A 96 17.76 -18.64 27.06
C ASN A 96 19.10 -18.06 26.55
N GLU A 97 19.98 -17.57 27.42
CA GLU A 97 21.23 -16.89 27.04
C GLU A 97 22.08 -17.73 26.07
N ALA A 98 22.17 -19.04 26.30
CA ALA A 98 22.88 -19.96 25.40
C ALA A 98 22.30 -19.99 23.97
N PHE A 99 21.02 -19.70 23.77
CA PHE A 99 20.44 -19.63 22.43
C PHE A 99 20.77 -18.32 21.72
N LEU A 100 20.92 -17.22 22.45
CA LEU A 100 21.10 -15.89 21.86
C LEU A 100 22.39 -15.78 21.05
N ASP A 101 23.48 -16.36 21.55
CA ASP A 101 24.79 -16.33 20.86
C ASP A 101 24.82 -17.15 19.56
N ARG A 102 23.82 -18.01 19.32
CA ARG A 102 23.76 -18.94 18.19
C ARG A 102 22.70 -18.57 17.16
N ILE A 103 21.99 -17.46 17.36
CA ILE A 103 20.91 -17.00 16.47
C ILE A 103 21.35 -15.71 15.78
N LEU A 104 21.29 -15.70 14.45
CA LEU A 104 21.35 -14.48 13.67
C LEU A 104 19.94 -13.93 13.47
N VAL A 105 19.66 -12.76 14.04
CA VAL A 105 18.35 -12.12 13.92
C VAL A 105 18.33 -11.21 12.70
N VAL A 106 17.39 -11.48 11.79
CA VAL A 106 17.07 -10.61 10.67
C VAL A 106 15.67 -10.04 10.90
N LYS A 107 15.58 -8.71 11.08
CA LYS A 107 14.29 -8.02 11.17
C LYS A 107 13.74 -7.80 9.76
N VAL A 108 12.45 -8.08 9.57
CA VAL A 108 11.75 -7.88 8.30
C VAL A 108 10.60 -6.90 8.54
N PRO A 109 10.80 -5.60 8.31
CA PRO A 109 9.75 -4.60 8.48
C PRO A 109 8.70 -4.71 7.38
N TYR A 110 7.54 -4.11 7.63
CA TYR A 110 6.52 -3.89 6.62
C TYR A 110 7.02 -2.96 5.50
N CYS A 111 6.33 -3.00 4.36
CA CYS A 111 6.60 -2.08 3.27
C CYS A 111 6.29 -0.64 3.69
N LEU A 112 7.21 0.27 3.39
CA LEU A 112 7.13 1.71 3.67
C LEU A 112 6.93 2.55 2.41
N ARG A 113 6.73 1.90 1.25
CA ARG A 113 6.49 2.55 -0.04
C ARG A 113 5.07 2.28 -0.49
N ILE A 114 4.36 3.33 -0.88
CA ILE A 114 2.96 3.24 -1.34
C ILE A 114 2.91 2.37 -2.59
N THR A 115 3.78 2.63 -3.58
CA THR A 115 3.76 1.91 -4.86
C THR A 115 4.03 0.42 -4.68
N GLU A 116 4.90 0.04 -3.76
CA GLU A 116 5.19 -1.37 -3.50
C GLU A 116 4.09 -2.03 -2.65
N GLU A 117 3.49 -1.32 -1.67
CA GLU A 117 2.34 -1.83 -0.92
C GLU A 117 1.13 -2.07 -1.84
N ARG A 118 0.89 -1.15 -2.78
CA ARG A 118 -0.14 -1.30 -3.82
C ARG A 118 0.03 -2.58 -4.62
N ARG A 119 1.26 -2.90 -5.03
CA ARG A 119 1.56 -4.13 -5.78
C ARG A 119 1.23 -5.40 -4.99
N ILE A 120 1.32 -5.36 -3.67
CA ILE A 120 0.89 -6.48 -2.82
C ILE A 120 -0.62 -6.68 -2.96
N TYR A 121 -1.42 -5.62 -2.90
CA TYR A 121 -2.88 -5.72 -3.07
C TYR A 121 -3.28 -6.11 -4.49
N GLU A 122 -2.61 -5.57 -5.51
CA GLU A 122 -2.83 -5.97 -6.91
C GLU A 122 -2.56 -7.47 -7.10
N LYS A 123 -1.46 -7.99 -6.53
CA LYS A 123 -1.15 -9.42 -6.56
C LYS A 123 -2.25 -10.24 -5.88
N LEU A 124 -2.67 -9.84 -4.68
CA LEU A 124 -3.69 -10.54 -3.90
C LEU A 124 -5.04 -10.58 -4.63
N LEU A 125 -5.45 -9.45 -5.23
CA LEU A 125 -6.68 -9.39 -6.01
C LEU A 125 -6.61 -10.27 -7.25
N ARG A 126 -5.50 -10.24 -7.98
CA ARG A 126 -5.30 -11.07 -9.17
C ARG A 126 -5.36 -12.57 -8.87
N GLU A 127 -4.91 -12.98 -7.69
CA GLU A 127 -4.93 -14.38 -7.22
C GLU A 127 -6.26 -14.77 -6.56
N SER A 128 -7.24 -13.85 -6.48
CA SER A 128 -8.54 -14.05 -5.84
C SER A 128 -9.69 -14.19 -6.85
N GLU A 129 -10.86 -14.64 -6.37
CA GLU A 129 -12.10 -14.69 -7.17
C GLU A 129 -12.62 -13.30 -7.55
N LEU A 130 -12.13 -12.24 -6.90
CA LEU A 130 -12.50 -10.84 -7.15
C LEU A 130 -11.70 -10.21 -8.31
N ALA A 131 -10.80 -10.96 -8.97
CA ALA A 131 -9.94 -10.42 -10.03
C ALA A 131 -10.72 -9.81 -11.20
N ALA A 132 -11.94 -10.30 -11.47
CA ALA A 132 -12.81 -9.80 -12.53
C ALA A 132 -13.83 -8.76 -12.03
N SER A 133 -13.93 -8.55 -10.71
CA SER A 133 -14.86 -7.59 -10.11
C SER A 133 -14.42 -6.15 -10.39
N PRO A 134 -15.36 -5.22 -10.65
CA PRO A 134 -15.02 -3.81 -10.81
C PRO A 134 -14.30 -3.25 -9.58
N CYS A 135 -13.15 -2.61 -9.82
CA CYS A 135 -12.39 -1.90 -8.80
C CYS A 135 -12.18 -0.48 -9.30
N ALA A 136 -12.78 0.49 -8.62
CA ALA A 136 -12.65 1.89 -9.00
C ALA A 136 -11.19 2.37 -8.85
N PRO A 137 -10.78 3.39 -9.63
CA PRO A 137 -9.48 4.04 -9.44
C PRO A 137 -9.28 4.51 -7.99
N GLU A 138 -8.03 4.69 -7.58
CA GLU A 138 -7.62 5.13 -6.24
C GLU A 138 -7.96 4.20 -5.06
N VAL A 139 -8.79 3.16 -5.20
CA VAL A 139 -9.09 2.21 -4.10
C VAL A 139 -7.82 1.62 -3.49
N LEU A 140 -6.95 1.07 -4.34
CA LEU A 140 -5.70 0.46 -3.88
C LEU A 140 -4.70 1.50 -3.39
N ASP A 141 -4.66 2.68 -4.00
CA ASP A 141 -3.77 3.77 -3.60
C ASP A 141 -4.16 4.31 -2.23
N ILE A 142 -5.45 4.53 -1.96
CA ILE A 142 -5.96 4.98 -0.66
C ILE A 142 -5.66 3.95 0.43
N LEU A 143 -5.91 2.66 0.18
CA LEU A 143 -5.59 1.60 1.12
C LEU A 143 -4.08 1.52 1.40
N SER A 144 -3.26 1.67 0.36
CA SER A 144 -1.80 1.67 0.48
C SER A 144 -1.28 2.87 1.26
N ARG A 145 -1.79 4.08 0.97
CA ARG A 145 -1.45 5.30 1.71
C ARG A 145 -1.81 5.18 3.19
N PHE A 146 -3.01 4.67 3.49
CA PHE A 146 -3.42 4.43 4.88
C PHE A 146 -2.48 3.44 5.58
N THR A 147 -2.23 2.29 4.97
CA THR A 147 -1.43 1.23 5.62
C THR A 147 0.03 1.63 5.80
N VAL A 148 0.64 2.28 4.80
CA VAL A 148 2.00 2.81 4.91
C VAL A 148 2.08 3.93 5.96
N SER A 149 1.10 4.84 6.03
CA SER A 149 1.12 5.92 7.02
C SER A 149 1.12 5.38 8.45
N THR A 150 0.41 4.28 8.71
CA THR A 150 0.40 3.64 10.03
C THR A 150 1.74 3.01 10.45
N ARG A 151 2.67 2.82 9.50
CA ARG A 151 3.97 2.13 9.70
C ARG A 151 5.16 3.09 9.78
N LEU A 152 4.96 4.32 9.28
CA LEU A 152 5.98 5.36 9.29
C LEU A 152 6.02 6.04 10.66
N ALA A 153 7.24 6.27 11.16
CA ALA A 153 7.40 7.05 12.38
C ALA A 153 7.09 8.53 12.13
N GLU A 154 6.52 9.21 13.12
CA GLU A 154 6.32 10.66 13.07
C GLU A 154 7.66 11.41 13.03
N HIS A 155 7.63 12.62 12.49
CA HIS A 155 8.82 13.46 12.39
C HIS A 155 8.45 14.92 12.69
N ASP A 156 9.10 15.51 13.71
CA ASP A 156 8.74 16.83 14.27
C ASP A 156 8.62 17.96 13.23
N ASN A 157 9.48 17.92 12.21
CA ASN A 157 9.60 19.00 11.24
C ASN A 157 9.07 18.67 9.84
N SER A 158 8.38 17.54 9.66
CA SER A 158 7.90 17.15 8.34
C SER A 158 6.54 16.43 8.40
N PRO A 159 5.54 16.88 7.62
CA PRO A 159 4.27 16.18 7.53
C PRO A 159 4.45 14.73 7.10
N LEU A 160 3.64 13.84 7.66
CA LEU A 160 3.66 12.40 7.37
C LEU A 160 3.50 12.13 5.87
N TYR A 161 2.64 12.89 5.19
CA TYR A 161 2.42 12.78 3.76
C TYR A 161 3.67 13.10 2.92
N THR A 162 4.41 14.16 3.29
CA THR A 162 5.68 14.53 2.64
C THR A 162 6.70 13.41 2.83
N LYS A 163 6.84 12.89 4.06
CA LYS A 163 7.73 11.75 4.33
C LYS A 163 7.36 10.53 3.49
N MET A 164 6.08 10.20 3.40
CA MET A 164 5.60 9.06 2.62
C MET A 164 5.94 9.17 1.13
N ARG A 165 5.75 10.34 0.51
CA ARG A 165 6.16 10.60 -0.89
C ARG A 165 7.67 10.50 -1.09
N ALA A 166 8.47 10.96 -0.12
CA ALA A 166 9.92 10.82 -0.17
C ALA A 166 10.34 9.34 -0.17
N TYR A 167 9.70 8.50 0.67
CA TYR A 167 9.98 7.06 0.70
C TYR A 167 9.61 6.37 -0.62
N ASP A 168 8.55 6.84 -1.27
CA ASP A 168 8.12 6.38 -2.60
C ASP A 168 9.07 6.80 -3.73
N GLY A 169 10.08 7.64 -3.43
CA GLY A 169 11.13 8.03 -4.36
C GLY A 169 10.86 9.34 -5.09
N GLU A 170 9.83 10.09 -4.70
CA GLU A 170 9.54 11.40 -5.28
C GLU A 170 10.58 12.45 -4.87
N ASN A 171 11.00 13.28 -5.83
CA ASN A 171 11.92 14.37 -5.55
C ASN A 171 11.15 15.62 -5.08
N LEU A 172 11.06 15.80 -3.76
CA LEU A 172 10.23 16.83 -3.15
C LEU A 172 10.92 18.19 -2.99
N LYS A 173 12.18 18.35 -3.38
CA LYS A 173 12.93 19.60 -3.17
C LYS A 173 12.29 20.83 -3.82
N GLU A 174 11.56 20.63 -4.93
CA GLU A 174 10.86 21.70 -5.64
C GLU A 174 9.49 22.02 -5.03
N VAL A 175 8.85 21.04 -4.39
CA VAL A 175 7.48 21.15 -3.85
C VAL A 175 7.50 21.58 -2.38
N ASP A 176 8.45 21.07 -1.61
CA ASP A 176 8.61 21.37 -0.19
C ASP A 176 10.12 21.54 0.14
N PRO A 177 10.59 22.79 0.28
CA PRO A 177 11.99 23.07 0.65
C PRO A 177 12.40 22.51 2.01
N LYS A 178 11.44 22.15 2.88
CA LYS A 178 11.70 21.54 4.19
C LYS A 178 11.77 20.01 4.13
N ALA A 179 11.42 19.40 2.99
CA ALA A 179 11.50 17.95 2.82
C ALA A 179 12.94 17.47 3.00
N LYS A 180 13.11 16.40 3.78
CA LYS A 180 14.41 15.78 4.04
C LYS A 180 14.71 14.68 3.05
N SER A 181 15.98 14.28 2.99
CA SER A 181 16.36 13.09 2.23
C SER A 181 15.81 11.82 2.90
N VAL A 182 15.59 10.76 2.12
CA VAL A 182 15.15 9.45 2.66
C VAL A 182 16.11 8.93 3.73
N GLN A 183 17.41 9.18 3.57
CA GLN A 183 18.40 8.75 4.56
C GLN A 183 18.22 9.49 5.89
N GLU A 184 18.04 10.81 5.87
CA GLU A 184 17.76 11.60 7.08
C GLU A 184 16.49 11.11 7.80
N TYR A 185 15.44 10.79 7.05
CA TYR A 185 14.21 10.25 7.66
C TYR A 185 14.43 8.89 8.32
N ARG A 186 15.20 8.00 7.69
CA ARG A 186 15.55 6.69 8.26
C ARG A 186 16.41 6.82 9.51
N ASP A 187 17.39 7.72 9.47
CA ASP A 187 18.27 7.97 10.61
C ASP A 187 17.49 8.53 11.81
N ALA A 188 16.49 9.39 11.56
CA ALA A 188 15.60 9.92 12.58
C ALA A 188 14.60 8.90 13.13
N ALA A 189 14.05 8.03 12.27
CA ALA A 189 13.06 7.02 12.65
C ALA A 189 13.68 5.81 13.39
N GLY A 190 14.96 5.53 13.12
CA GLY A 190 15.69 4.42 13.74
C GLY A 190 15.48 3.07 13.05
N VAL A 191 16.04 2.02 13.65
CA VAL A 191 16.14 0.68 13.06
C VAL A 191 14.82 -0.09 13.06
N ASP A 192 13.86 0.32 13.90
CA ASP A 192 12.59 -0.37 14.10
C ASP A 192 11.43 0.24 13.28
N GLU A 193 11.73 1.19 12.40
CA GLU A 193 10.70 1.76 11.52
C GLU A 193 10.07 0.69 10.61
N GLY A 194 8.75 0.67 10.56
CA GLY A 194 7.99 -0.35 9.83
C GLY A 194 7.86 -1.69 10.55
N MET A 195 8.37 -1.86 11.77
CA MET A 195 8.11 -3.06 12.58
C MET A 195 6.71 -3.05 13.22
N ALA A 196 6.08 -1.89 13.30
CA ALA A 196 4.73 -1.69 13.83
C ALA A 196 3.80 -1.08 12.76
N GLY A 197 2.49 -1.07 13.06
CA GLY A 197 1.46 -0.53 12.20
C GLY A 197 0.49 -1.60 11.69
N VAL A 198 -0.36 -1.20 10.75
CA VAL A 198 -1.42 -2.06 10.21
C VAL A 198 -0.84 -3.15 9.31
N SER A 199 -1.21 -4.40 9.63
CA SER A 199 -0.78 -5.57 8.87
C SER A 199 -1.45 -5.66 7.50
N THR A 200 -0.77 -6.30 6.54
CA THR A 200 -1.34 -6.63 5.23
C THR A 200 -2.61 -7.48 5.34
N ARG A 201 -2.70 -8.33 6.39
CA ARG A 201 -3.91 -9.13 6.65
C ARG A 201 -5.11 -8.27 7.02
N PHE A 202 -4.91 -7.25 7.84
CA PHE A 202 -5.97 -6.28 8.15
C PHE A 202 -6.41 -5.60 6.85
N ALA A 203 -5.47 -5.08 6.06
CA ALA A 203 -5.76 -4.41 4.80
C ALA A 203 -6.55 -5.28 3.82
N PHE A 204 -6.19 -6.56 3.71
CA PHE A 204 -6.91 -7.50 2.86
C PHE A 204 -8.34 -7.76 3.36
N LYS A 205 -8.56 -7.85 4.68
CA LYS A 205 -9.90 -7.96 5.26
C LYS A 205 -10.75 -6.74 4.93
N ILE A 206 -10.18 -5.54 5.03
CA ILE A 206 -10.84 -4.30 4.63
C ILE A 206 -11.22 -4.35 3.15
N LEU A 207 -10.26 -4.67 2.28
CA LEU A 207 -10.49 -4.73 0.84
C LEU A 207 -11.60 -5.73 0.50
N SER A 208 -11.56 -6.93 1.08
CA SER A 208 -12.62 -7.94 0.92
C SER A 208 -13.97 -7.44 1.40
N GLN A 209 -14.05 -6.74 2.54
CA GLN A 209 -15.28 -6.12 3.01
C GLN A 209 -15.77 -5.01 2.08
N THR A 210 -14.87 -4.24 1.47
CA THR A 210 -15.21 -3.21 0.49
C THR A 210 -15.86 -3.80 -0.74
N PHE A 211 -15.30 -4.87 -1.31
CA PHE A 211 -15.91 -5.56 -2.45
C PHE A 211 -17.28 -6.17 -2.12
N ASN A 212 -17.54 -6.51 -0.87
CA ASN A 212 -18.80 -7.13 -0.41
C ASN A 212 -19.68 -6.15 0.39
N TYR A 213 -19.49 -4.85 0.20
CA TYR A 213 -20.26 -3.84 0.94
C TYR A 213 -21.73 -3.82 0.49
N ASP A 214 -21.95 -3.84 -0.82
CA ASP A 214 -23.28 -3.91 -1.41
C ASP A 214 -23.75 -5.38 -1.54
N THR A 215 -25.05 -5.59 -1.41
CA THR A 215 -25.70 -6.88 -1.61
C THR A 215 -26.02 -7.18 -3.07
N GLU A 216 -26.12 -6.15 -3.91
CA GLU A 216 -26.48 -6.29 -5.33
C GLU A 216 -25.26 -6.40 -6.26
N GLU A 217 -24.18 -5.68 -5.95
CA GLU A 217 -22.97 -5.64 -6.77
C GLU A 217 -21.71 -5.95 -5.97
N VAL A 218 -20.83 -6.78 -6.53
CA VAL A 218 -19.49 -7.04 -5.99
C VAL A 218 -18.50 -6.08 -6.65
N ALA A 219 -18.32 -4.90 -6.06
CA ALA A 219 -17.43 -3.87 -6.56
C ALA A 219 -16.75 -3.12 -5.41
N ALA A 220 -15.56 -2.56 -5.68
CA ALA A 220 -14.85 -1.74 -4.70
C ALA A 220 -14.86 -0.26 -5.09
N ASP A 221 -15.26 0.59 -4.13
CA ASP A 221 -15.34 2.04 -4.25
C ASP A 221 -14.53 2.73 -3.11
N PRO A 222 -13.83 3.85 -3.37
CA PRO A 222 -13.06 4.58 -2.37
C PRO A 222 -13.85 5.10 -1.16
N VAL A 223 -15.11 5.51 -1.35
CA VAL A 223 -15.97 6.01 -0.27
C VAL A 223 -16.36 4.86 0.65
N HIS A 224 -16.78 3.74 0.09
CA HIS A 224 -17.04 2.52 0.87
C HIS A 224 -15.78 2.03 1.59
N LEU A 225 -14.62 2.07 0.93
CA LEU A 225 -13.33 1.72 1.53
C LEU A 225 -13.04 2.57 2.77
N MET A 226 -13.14 3.91 2.66
CA MET A 226 -12.90 4.82 3.78
C MET A 226 -13.90 4.60 4.93
N TYR A 227 -15.17 4.37 4.62
CA TYR A 227 -16.19 4.06 5.62
C TYR A 227 -15.87 2.77 6.39
N ILE A 228 -15.54 1.69 5.68
CA ILE A 228 -15.20 0.39 6.28
C ILE A 228 -13.91 0.48 7.09
N LEU A 229 -12.92 1.25 6.63
CA LEU A 229 -11.71 1.54 7.39
C LEU A 229 -12.05 2.20 8.73
N GLU A 230 -12.87 3.26 8.74
CA GLU A 230 -13.29 3.92 9.97
C GLU A 230 -14.02 2.98 10.93
N GLU A 231 -14.92 2.13 10.43
CA GLU A 231 -15.60 1.13 11.23
C GLU A 231 -14.64 0.09 11.81
N ALA A 232 -13.73 -0.42 10.99
CA ALA A 232 -12.78 -1.45 11.40
C ALA A 232 -11.82 -0.93 12.46
N ILE A 233 -11.32 0.30 12.32
CA ILE A 233 -10.43 0.94 13.31
C ILE A 233 -11.12 1.01 14.68
N LYS A 234 -12.40 1.41 14.73
CA LYS A 234 -13.19 1.45 15.97
C LYS A 234 -13.42 0.07 16.57
N ARG A 235 -13.51 -0.97 15.74
CA ARG A 235 -13.72 -2.37 16.17
C ARG A 235 -12.44 -3.01 16.71
N GLU A 236 -11.26 -2.63 16.21
CA GLU A 236 -9.96 -3.17 16.64
C GLU A 236 -9.53 -2.67 18.04
N GLN A 237 -10.23 -1.68 18.62
CA GLN A 237 -9.96 -1.16 19.97
C GLN A 237 -8.50 -0.72 20.18
N PHE A 238 -7.97 0.06 19.23
CA PHE A 238 -6.65 0.66 19.35
C PHE A 238 -6.56 1.57 20.60
N PRO A 239 -5.35 1.89 21.08
CA PRO A 239 -5.18 2.99 22.03
C PRO A 239 -5.85 4.26 21.50
N LYS A 240 -6.52 5.01 22.39
CA LYS A 240 -7.34 6.17 21.99
C LYS A 240 -6.60 7.19 21.14
N GLU A 241 -5.32 7.41 21.42
CA GLU A 241 -4.46 8.32 20.64
C GLU A 241 -4.23 7.79 19.23
N THR A 242 -3.91 6.50 19.08
CA THR A 242 -3.72 5.85 17.77
C THR A 242 -5.01 5.79 16.97
N GLU A 243 -6.13 5.46 17.61
CA GLU A 243 -7.45 5.47 16.97
C GLU A 243 -7.78 6.86 16.42
N ALA A 244 -7.60 7.91 17.24
CA ALA A 244 -7.83 9.28 16.83
C ALA A 244 -6.92 9.69 15.67
N ALA A 245 -5.63 9.37 15.73
CA ALA A 245 -4.68 9.68 14.65
C ALA A 245 -5.04 9.00 13.33
N TYR A 246 -5.46 7.74 13.36
CA TYR A 246 -5.87 7.02 12.14
C TYR A 246 -7.16 7.58 11.54
N LEU A 247 -8.15 7.88 12.38
CA LEU A 247 -9.40 8.49 11.93
C LEU A 247 -9.19 9.91 11.39
N GLU A 248 -8.31 10.68 12.02
CA GLU A 248 -7.91 11.99 11.53
C GLU A 248 -7.25 11.88 10.16
N PHE A 249 -6.26 10.99 9.99
CA PHE A 249 -5.58 10.78 8.71
C PHE A 249 -6.55 10.40 7.57
N ILE A 250 -7.54 9.56 7.84
CA ILE A 250 -8.57 9.21 6.84
C ILE A 250 -9.34 10.46 6.39
N LYS A 251 -9.73 11.32 7.33
CA LYS A 251 -10.59 12.49 7.04
C LYS A 251 -9.82 13.68 6.49
N SER A 252 -8.67 14.02 7.07
CA SER A 252 -7.92 15.22 6.73
C SER A 252 -7.04 15.03 5.49
N GLU A 253 -6.47 13.84 5.31
CA GLU A 253 -5.56 13.57 4.19
C GLU A 253 -6.23 12.76 3.08
N LEU A 254 -6.77 11.56 3.38
CA LEU A 254 -7.27 10.68 2.33
C LEU A 254 -8.54 11.23 1.66
N ALA A 255 -9.54 11.61 2.46
CA ALA A 255 -10.80 12.13 1.92
C ALA A 255 -10.62 13.46 1.19
N ALA A 256 -9.82 14.38 1.73
CA ALA A 256 -9.54 15.68 1.09
C ALA A 256 -8.86 15.50 -0.28
N ARG A 257 -7.84 14.63 -0.35
CA ARG A 257 -7.12 14.37 -1.61
C ARG A 257 -7.97 13.63 -2.62
N TYR A 258 -8.81 12.70 -2.16
CA TYR A 258 -9.75 12.03 -3.05
C TYR A 258 -10.79 13.03 -3.61
N ALA A 259 -11.25 13.98 -2.80
CA ALA A 259 -12.15 15.04 -3.27
C ALA A 259 -11.48 15.94 -4.33
N GLU A 260 -10.20 16.30 -4.15
CA GLU A 260 -9.42 17.02 -5.15
C GLU A 260 -9.26 16.20 -6.44
N PHE A 261 -8.90 14.92 -6.33
CA PHE A 261 -8.77 14.00 -7.47
C PHE A 261 -10.07 13.89 -8.27
N ILE A 262 -11.19 13.62 -7.59
CA ILE A 262 -12.51 13.54 -8.24
C ILE A 262 -12.91 14.89 -8.83
N GLY A 263 -12.61 16.00 -8.17
CA GLY A 263 -12.83 17.34 -8.72
C GLY A 263 -12.09 17.55 -10.05
N HIS A 264 -10.83 17.14 -10.12
CA HIS A 264 -10.04 17.18 -11.36
C HIS A 264 -10.57 16.25 -12.44
N GLU A 265 -10.92 15.00 -12.10
CA GLU A 265 -11.47 14.04 -13.06
C GLU A 265 -12.82 14.50 -13.62
N ILE A 266 -13.69 15.05 -12.78
CA ILE A 266 -14.95 15.66 -13.22
C ILE A 266 -14.65 16.82 -14.17
N GLN A 267 -13.79 17.77 -13.78
CA GLN A 267 -13.43 18.90 -14.65
C GLN A 267 -12.85 18.43 -15.99
N LYS A 268 -12.02 17.39 -16.00
CA LYS A 268 -11.42 16.83 -17.21
C LYS A 268 -12.46 16.16 -18.10
N ALA A 269 -13.37 15.37 -17.53
CA ALA A 269 -14.47 14.77 -18.27
C ALA A 269 -15.41 15.84 -18.87
N TYR A 270 -15.68 16.92 -18.13
CA TYR A 270 -16.35 18.09 -18.68
C TYR A 270 -15.52 18.73 -19.81
N LEU A 271 -14.19 18.79 -19.70
CA LEU A 271 -13.32 19.41 -20.69
C LEU A 271 -13.23 18.64 -22.03
N GLU A 272 -13.40 17.31 -22.03
CA GLU A 272 -13.46 16.54 -23.29
C GLU A 272 -14.67 16.97 -24.14
N SER A 273 -15.78 17.36 -23.49
CA SER A 273 -16.91 18.05 -24.15
C SER A 273 -16.67 19.54 -24.43
N TYR A 274 -15.66 20.17 -23.78
CA TYR A 274 -15.24 21.53 -24.10
C TYR A 274 -14.47 21.65 -25.42
N SER A 275 -13.91 20.59 -25.98
CA SER A 275 -13.24 20.70 -27.28
C SER A 275 -14.25 21.11 -28.38
N GLU A 276 -15.40 20.43 -28.44
CA GLU A 276 -16.51 20.80 -29.32
C GLU A 276 -17.18 22.11 -28.89
N TYR A 277 -17.46 22.30 -27.59
CA TYR A 277 -18.06 23.56 -27.12
C TYR A 277 -17.16 24.78 -27.35
N GLY A 278 -15.85 24.63 -27.14
CA GLY A 278 -14.83 25.65 -27.34
C GLY A 278 -14.63 25.96 -28.82
N GLN A 279 -14.64 24.96 -29.70
CA GLN A 279 -14.63 25.17 -31.15
C GLN A 279 -15.89 25.89 -31.62
N ASN A 280 -17.07 25.49 -31.14
CA ASN A 280 -18.34 26.17 -31.45
C ASN A 280 -18.34 27.63 -30.96
N LEU A 281 -17.80 27.89 -29.76
CA LEU A 281 -17.68 29.25 -29.23
C LEU A 281 -16.71 30.09 -30.07
N PHE A 282 -15.59 29.49 -30.49
CA PHE A 282 -14.60 30.13 -31.36
C PHE A 282 -15.19 30.45 -32.74
N ASP A 283 -15.81 29.48 -33.41
CA ASP A 283 -16.42 29.64 -34.73
C ASP A 283 -17.51 30.72 -34.70
N ARG A 284 -18.33 30.75 -33.63
CA ARG A 284 -19.34 31.79 -33.40
C ARG A 284 -18.71 33.17 -33.19
N TYR A 285 -17.62 33.24 -32.42
CA TYR A 285 -16.89 34.50 -32.21
C TYR A 285 -16.31 35.03 -33.53
N ILE A 286 -15.72 34.18 -34.37
CA ILE A 286 -15.22 34.56 -35.71
C ILE A 286 -16.35 35.11 -36.57
N ALA A 287 -17.48 34.39 -36.65
CA ALA A 287 -18.62 34.82 -37.45
C ALA A 287 -19.19 36.17 -36.99
N TYR A 288 -19.26 36.40 -35.67
CA TYR A 288 -19.72 37.68 -35.11
C TYR A 288 -18.71 38.81 -35.36
N ALA A 289 -17.42 38.52 -35.23
CA ALA A 289 -16.36 39.49 -35.48
C ALA A 289 -16.30 39.90 -36.97
N ASP A 290 -16.48 38.95 -37.88
CA ASP A 290 -16.51 39.17 -39.33
C ASP A 290 -17.72 40.05 -39.73
N ALA A 291 -18.93 39.67 -39.30
CA ALA A 291 -20.14 40.46 -39.52
C ALA A 291 -20.04 41.88 -38.94
N TRP A 292 -19.40 42.03 -37.78
CA TRP A 292 -19.16 43.34 -37.16
C TRP A 292 -18.13 44.18 -37.95
N ILE A 293 -17.11 43.57 -38.56
CA ILE A 293 -16.13 44.26 -39.41
C ILE A 293 -16.79 44.71 -40.73
N GLU A 294 -17.56 43.83 -41.36
CA GLU A 294 -18.24 44.09 -42.64
C GLU A 294 -19.46 45.01 -42.54
N ASP A 295 -19.88 45.39 -41.33
CA ASP A 295 -21.07 46.21 -41.07
C ASP A 295 -22.37 45.54 -41.56
N GLN A 296 -22.46 44.22 -41.41
CA GLN A 296 -23.62 43.43 -41.81
C GLN A 296 -24.39 42.94 -40.59
N ASP A 297 -25.72 42.90 -40.72
CA ASP A 297 -26.57 42.27 -39.71
C ASP A 297 -26.36 40.75 -39.74
N TYR A 298 -25.99 40.17 -38.61
CA TYR A 298 -25.79 38.73 -38.49
C TYR A 298 -27.10 38.04 -38.15
N LYS A 299 -27.50 37.06 -38.96
CA LYS A 299 -28.67 36.23 -38.66
C LYS A 299 -28.22 34.91 -38.05
N ASP A 300 -28.56 34.72 -36.78
CA ASP A 300 -28.26 33.50 -36.06
C ASP A 300 -28.98 32.28 -36.70
N PRO A 301 -28.24 31.24 -37.14
CA PRO A 301 -28.82 30.05 -37.76
C PRO A 301 -29.71 29.23 -36.82
N ASP A 302 -29.40 29.23 -35.52
CA ASP A 302 -30.05 28.38 -34.51
C ASP A 302 -31.28 29.08 -33.91
N THR A 303 -31.18 30.38 -33.68
CA THR A 303 -32.26 31.17 -33.02
C THR A 303 -33.08 32.00 -34.00
N GLY A 304 -32.59 32.23 -35.22
CA GLY A 304 -33.22 33.08 -36.22
C GLY A 304 -33.22 34.57 -35.89
N GLN A 305 -32.58 34.98 -34.79
CA GLN A 305 -32.47 36.37 -34.38
C GLN A 305 -31.52 37.14 -35.30
N ILE A 306 -31.87 38.40 -35.56
CA ILE A 306 -31.03 39.33 -36.31
C ILE A 306 -30.29 40.18 -35.28
N LEU A 307 -28.97 40.04 -35.25
CA LEU A 307 -28.07 40.78 -34.38
C LEU A 307 -27.52 41.96 -35.16
N ASN A 308 -27.87 43.16 -34.72
CA ASN A 308 -27.29 44.39 -35.27
C ASN A 308 -25.88 44.61 -34.70
N ARG A 309 -25.16 45.58 -35.28
CA ARG A 309 -23.77 45.89 -34.90
C ARG A 309 -23.56 46.18 -33.41
N GLU A 310 -24.50 46.87 -32.76
CA GLU A 310 -24.39 47.19 -31.32
C GLU A 310 -24.55 45.95 -30.43
N VAL A 311 -25.43 45.03 -30.81
CA VAL A 311 -25.61 43.76 -30.08
C VAL A 311 -24.39 42.86 -30.30
N LEU A 312 -23.86 42.78 -31.53
CA LEU A 312 -22.62 42.07 -31.82
C LEU A 312 -21.44 42.61 -31.01
N ASP A 313 -21.30 43.93 -30.88
CA ASP A 313 -20.23 44.54 -30.08
C ASP A 313 -20.31 44.16 -28.59
N ASN A 314 -21.53 44.08 -28.05
CA ASN A 314 -21.76 43.67 -26.67
C ASN A 314 -21.43 42.19 -26.44
N GLU A 315 -21.86 41.30 -27.35
CA GLU A 315 -21.58 39.87 -27.29
C GLU A 315 -20.07 39.59 -27.41
N LEU A 316 -19.39 40.21 -28.38
CA LEU A 316 -17.93 40.11 -28.55
C LEU A 316 -17.18 40.63 -27.31
N SER A 317 -17.65 41.74 -26.73
CA SER A 317 -17.06 42.33 -25.52
C SER A 317 -17.15 41.43 -24.29
N GLN A 318 -18.17 40.55 -24.20
CA GLN A 318 -18.28 39.61 -23.08
C GLN A 318 -17.18 38.55 -23.10
N VAL A 319 -16.64 38.22 -24.27
CA VAL A 319 -15.52 37.28 -24.43
C VAL A 319 -14.18 38.01 -24.30
N GLU A 320 -14.07 39.21 -24.89
CA GLU A 320 -12.80 39.95 -24.99
C GLU A 320 -12.32 40.55 -23.65
N LYS A 321 -13.24 41.04 -22.81
CA LYS A 321 -12.90 41.67 -21.52
C LYS A 321 -12.31 40.68 -20.52
N PRO A 322 -12.91 39.49 -20.27
CA PRO A 322 -12.31 38.47 -19.42
C PRO A 322 -10.98 37.93 -19.97
N ALA A 323 -10.80 37.92 -21.29
CA ALA A 323 -9.57 37.52 -21.95
C ALA A 323 -8.44 38.59 -21.84
N GLY A 324 -8.72 39.77 -21.29
CA GLY A 324 -7.72 40.82 -21.08
C GLY A 324 -7.29 41.57 -22.34
N ILE A 325 -8.14 41.59 -23.38
CA ILE A 325 -7.81 42.22 -24.67
C ILE A 325 -7.96 43.74 -24.56
N ALA A 326 -6.85 44.45 -24.71
CA ALA A 326 -6.80 45.91 -24.55
C ALA A 326 -7.36 46.68 -25.76
N ASN A 327 -7.25 46.12 -26.98
CA ASN A 327 -7.73 46.76 -28.21
C ASN A 327 -8.63 45.81 -29.02
N PRO A 328 -9.94 45.78 -28.72
CA PRO A 328 -10.90 44.89 -29.37
C PRO A 328 -10.96 45.03 -30.89
N LYS A 329 -10.84 46.26 -31.42
CA LYS A 329 -10.95 46.52 -32.86
C LYS A 329 -9.82 45.87 -33.66
N ASP A 330 -8.59 46.03 -33.17
CA ASP A 330 -7.42 45.47 -33.86
C ASP A 330 -7.40 43.95 -33.70
N PHE A 331 -7.75 43.45 -32.51
CA PHE A 331 -7.86 42.02 -32.25
C PHE A 331 -8.88 41.33 -33.18
N ARG A 332 -10.10 41.87 -33.31
CA ARG A 332 -11.11 41.32 -34.22
C ARG A 332 -10.61 41.26 -35.66
N ASN A 333 -9.93 42.30 -36.14
CA ASN A 333 -9.38 42.36 -37.49
C ASN A 333 -8.23 41.37 -37.72
N GLU A 334 -7.37 41.16 -36.72
CA GLU A 334 -6.26 40.22 -36.81
C GLU A 334 -6.77 38.77 -36.82
N VAL A 335 -7.74 38.46 -35.97
CA VAL A 335 -8.26 37.10 -35.79
C VAL A 335 -9.11 36.65 -37.00
N VAL A 336 -9.94 37.53 -37.58
CA VAL A 336 -10.74 37.20 -38.77
C VAL A 336 -9.87 37.04 -40.02
N LYS A 337 -8.79 37.83 -40.14
CA LYS A 337 -7.84 37.73 -41.26
C LYS A 337 -6.83 36.59 -41.12
N PHE A 338 -6.88 35.82 -40.03
CA PHE A 338 -5.98 34.69 -39.76
C PHE A 338 -6.48 33.37 -40.36
N THR A 339 -7.28 33.43 -41.43
CA THR A 339 -7.60 32.30 -42.31
C THR A 339 -6.59 32.22 -43.45
#